data_AF-A0A4Q3TK97-F1
#
_entry.id   AF-A0A4Q3TK97-F1
#
_cell.length_a   1.000
_cell.length_b   1.000
_cell.length_c   1.000
_cell.angle_alpha   90.00
_cell.angle_beta   90.00
_cell.angle_gamma   90.00
#
_symmetry.space_group_name_H-M   'P 1'
#
loop_
_entity.id
_entity.type
_entity.pdbx_description
1 polymer ?
#
loop_
_entity_poly.entity_id
_entity_poly.type
_entity_poly.pdbx_seq_one_letter_code
_entity_poly.pdbx_strand_id
1 'polypeptide(L)'
;MDGKATALRRTTTARRWAIDLAILVAIGLLMGFLGPFSSEHVPIVGRYIYWMICMVGGGLIGIVADEGLRRRIPSLWIRTLLVAVLVTPVVTVHVFWTERLMFGGHADWAVFRHLLLQVCPILLAVMAVRALVWRQLPARIETRTLVVPPLPEAEAAFRQRLSAKRRSARLIAIEAHDHYLRVHT
;
A
#
# COMPACT_ATOMS: atom_id res chain seq x y z
N MET A 1 -3.04 -22.70 19.80
CA MET A 1 -2.57 -22.55 18.39
C MET A 1 -2.22 -21.08 18.06
N ASP A 2 -2.08 -20.23 19.08
CA ASP A 2 -2.05 -18.76 18.96
C ASP A 2 -0.67 -18.14 18.71
N GLY A 3 0.40 -18.89 19.00
CA GLY A 3 1.79 -18.44 18.81
C GLY A 3 2.22 -18.30 17.35
N LYS A 4 1.68 -19.13 16.45
CA LYS A 4 2.03 -19.09 15.01
C LYS A 4 1.37 -17.89 14.30
N ALA A 5 0.11 -17.60 14.62
CA ALA A 5 -0.63 -16.49 14.02
C ALA A 5 -0.06 -15.12 14.43
N THR A 6 0.37 -14.98 15.69
CA THR A 6 1.02 -13.76 16.21
C THR A 6 2.41 -13.55 15.60
N ALA A 7 3.21 -14.61 15.44
CA ALA A 7 4.51 -14.54 14.77
C ALA A 7 4.39 -14.15 13.28
N LEU A 8 3.45 -14.75 12.54
CA LEU A 8 3.15 -14.41 11.14
C LEU A 8 2.67 -12.95 10.99
N ARG A 9 1.82 -12.46 11.90
CA ARG A 9 1.41 -11.04 11.91
C ARG A 9 2.60 -10.11 12.16
N ARG A 10 3.47 -10.44 13.11
CA ARG A 10 4.63 -9.61 13.47
C ARG A 10 5.64 -9.51 12.32
N THR A 11 5.89 -10.60 11.59
CA THR A 11 6.80 -10.60 10.43
C THR A 11 6.24 -9.79 9.27
N THR A 12 4.93 -9.87 9.01
CA THR A 12 4.29 -9.04 7.97
C THR A 12 4.29 -7.55 8.31
N THR A 13 4.05 -7.19 9.58
CA THR A 13 4.12 -5.80 10.04
C THR A 13 5.55 -5.25 9.98
N ALA A 14 6.54 -5.98 10.50
CA ALA A 14 7.94 -5.55 10.46
C ALA A 14 8.43 -5.35 9.01
N ARG A 15 8.08 -6.27 8.11
CA ARG A 15 8.39 -6.15 6.69
C ARG A 15 7.74 -4.92 6.05
N ARG A 16 6.48 -4.61 6.39
CA ARG A 16 5.79 -3.40 5.92
C ARG A 16 6.50 -2.13 6.37
N TRP A 17 6.87 -2.04 7.64
CA TRP A 17 7.64 -0.90 8.16
C TRP A 17 9.02 -0.77 7.52
N ALA A 18 9.72 -1.88 7.28
CA ALA A 18 11.02 -1.88 6.61
C ALA A 18 10.91 -1.38 5.17
N ILE A 19 9.87 -1.77 4.43
CA ILE A 19 9.62 -1.29 3.06
C ILE A 19 9.28 0.20 3.07
N ASP A 20 8.38 0.64 3.96
CA ASP A 20 8.04 2.07 4.10
C ASP A 20 9.29 2.90 4.42
N LEU A 21 10.13 2.45 5.36
CA LEU A 21 11.40 3.11 5.69
C LEU A 21 12.37 3.13 4.50
N ALA A 22 12.52 2.02 3.79
CA ALA A 22 13.39 1.94 2.61
C ALA A 22 12.96 2.92 1.51
N ILE A 23 11.66 3.09 1.29
CA ILE A 23 11.12 4.09 0.36
C ILE A 23 11.46 5.51 0.82
N LEU A 24 11.25 5.83 2.10
CA LEU A 24 11.57 7.16 2.64
C LEU A 24 13.06 7.47 2.55
N VAL A 25 13.93 6.50 2.84
CA VAL A 25 15.38 6.63 2.71
C VAL A 25 15.76 6.84 1.25
N ALA A 26 15.21 6.05 0.32
CA ALA A 26 15.50 6.20 -1.11
C ALA A 26 15.08 7.57 -1.65
N ILE A 27 13.90 8.05 -1.26
CA ILE A 27 13.43 9.40 -1.63
C ILE A 27 14.30 10.48 -0.98
N GLY A 28 14.72 10.31 0.27
CA GLY A 28 15.65 11.21 0.96
C GLY A 28 17.00 11.31 0.27
N LEU A 29 17.57 10.20 -0.17
CA LEU A 29 18.80 10.18 -0.95
C LEU A 29 18.63 10.87 -2.31
N LEU A 30 17.52 10.59 -3.01
CA LEU A 30 17.20 11.25 -4.28
C LEU A 30 17.09 12.77 -4.11
N MET A 31 16.42 13.23 -3.06
CA MET A 31 16.27 14.67 -2.77
C MET A 31 17.59 15.30 -2.33
N GLY A 32 18.40 14.58 -1.55
CA GLY A 32 19.77 14.97 -1.21
C GLY A 32 20.68 15.07 -2.43
N PHE A 33 20.44 14.31 -3.48
CA PHE A 33 21.14 14.43 -4.76
C PHE A 33 20.63 15.62 -5.58
N LEU A 34 19.31 15.74 -5.75
CA LEU A 34 18.67 16.81 -6.53
C LEU A 34 18.85 18.20 -5.90
N GLY A 35 19.01 18.27 -4.58
CA GLY A 35 19.17 19.53 -3.85
C GLY A 35 18.07 20.56 -4.16
N PRO A 36 16.77 20.20 -4.11
CA PRO A 36 15.73 21.11 -4.52
C PRO A 36 15.69 22.37 -3.62
N PHE A 37 15.06 23.43 -4.14
CA PHE A 37 14.88 24.73 -3.48
C PHE A 37 16.18 25.44 -3.08
N SER A 38 17.18 25.43 -3.97
CA SER A 38 18.45 26.14 -3.79
C SER A 38 19.27 25.69 -2.57
N SER A 39 19.12 24.42 -2.16
CA SER A 39 19.96 23.83 -1.11
C SER A 39 21.40 23.51 -1.56
N GLU A 40 21.80 24.00 -2.74
CA GLU A 40 23.12 23.86 -3.35
C GLU A 40 24.23 24.57 -2.56
N HIS A 41 23.89 25.62 -1.81
CA HIS A 41 24.83 26.39 -1.00
C HIS A 41 25.25 25.65 0.29
N VAL A 42 24.58 24.55 0.64
CA VAL A 42 24.88 23.74 1.83
C VAL A 42 25.93 22.68 1.49
N PRO A 43 26.92 22.42 2.37
CA PRO A 43 27.85 21.31 2.20
C PRO A 43 27.11 20.00 1.94
N ILE A 44 27.62 19.21 0.99
CA ILE A 44 26.92 18.02 0.47
C ILE A 44 26.43 17.08 1.57
N VAL A 45 27.25 16.84 2.60
CA VAL A 45 26.91 15.99 3.75
C VAL A 45 25.74 16.56 4.55
N GLY A 46 25.75 17.87 4.84
CA GLY A 46 24.67 18.55 5.55
C GLY A 46 23.35 18.48 4.78
N ARG A 47 23.41 18.59 3.45
CA ARG A 47 22.25 18.46 2.56
C ARG A 47 21.62 17.06 2.66
N TYR A 48 22.42 16.00 2.58
CA TYR A 48 21.91 14.63 2.73
C TYR A 48 21.30 14.37 4.11
N ILE A 49 21.95 14.86 5.18
CA ILE A 49 21.43 14.71 6.55
C ILE A 49 20.08 15.43 6.68
N TYR A 50 20.00 16.67 6.22
CA TYR A 50 18.76 17.46 6.23
C TYR A 50 17.63 16.74 5.51
N TRP A 51 17.86 16.30 4.27
CA TRP A 51 16.84 15.59 3.49
C TRP A 51 16.45 14.24 4.09
N MET A 52 17.38 13.54 4.74
CA MET A 52 17.09 12.30 5.46
C MET A 52 16.15 12.55 6.64
N ILE A 53 16.44 13.56 7.47
CA ILE A 53 15.59 13.93 8.62
C ILE A 53 14.20 14.37 8.16
N CYS A 54 14.13 15.16 7.10
CA CYS A 54 12.87 15.64 6.54
C CYS A 54 12.02 14.51 5.96
N MET A 55 12.61 13.60 5.16
CA MET A 55 11.87 12.51 4.53
C MET A 55 11.48 11.42 5.52
N VAL A 56 12.40 10.98 6.39
CA VAL A 56 12.10 9.94 7.38
C VAL A 56 11.14 10.47 8.43
N GLY A 57 11.40 11.67 8.97
CA GLY A 57 10.54 12.29 9.99
C GLY A 57 9.15 12.64 9.43
N GLY A 58 9.09 13.40 8.34
CA GLY A 58 7.83 13.80 7.71
C GLY A 58 7.02 12.62 7.18
N GLY A 59 7.69 11.64 6.56
CA GLY A 59 7.08 10.41 6.08
C GLY A 59 6.50 9.57 7.21
N LEU A 60 7.19 9.45 8.35
CA LEU A 60 6.69 8.71 9.51
C LEU A 60 5.40 9.33 10.08
N ILE A 61 5.36 10.67 10.18
CA ILE A 61 4.16 11.40 10.62
C ILE A 61 3.00 11.11 9.66
N GLY A 62 3.25 11.15 8.34
CA GLY A 62 2.26 10.81 7.32
C GLY A 62 1.75 9.37 7.40
N ILE A 63 2.65 8.40 7.65
CA ILE A 63 2.31 6.98 7.82
C ILE A 63 1.39 6.76 9.02
N VAL A 64 1.71 7.37 10.16
CA VAL A 64 0.92 7.25 11.39
C VAL A 64 -0.48 7.84 11.17
N ALA A 65 -0.57 9.01 10.54
CA ALA A 65 -1.83 9.66 10.22
C ALA A 65 -2.69 8.82 9.24
N ASP A 66 -2.07 8.26 8.19
CA ASP A 66 -2.75 7.39 7.22
C ASP A 66 -3.33 6.14 7.88
N GLU A 67 -2.58 5.47 8.77
CA GLU A 67 -3.09 4.28 9.47
C GLU A 67 -4.25 4.63 10.44
N GLY A 68 -4.21 5.81 11.07
CA GLY A 68 -5.32 6.32 11.87
C GLY A 68 -6.59 6.58 11.04
N LEU A 69 -6.42 7.13 9.84
CA LEU A 69 -7.54 7.49 8.96
C LEU A 69 -8.05 6.32 8.11
N ARG A 70 -7.25 5.25 7.97
CA ARG A 70 -7.56 4.05 7.19
C ARG A 70 -8.90 3.40 7.56
N ARG A 71 -9.30 3.48 8.83
CA ARG A 71 -10.58 2.93 9.30
C ARG A 71 -11.80 3.78 8.93
N ARG A 72 -11.61 5.09 8.75
CA ARG A 72 -12.72 6.04 8.48
C ARG A 72 -12.93 6.30 7.00
N ILE A 73 -11.87 6.19 6.19
CA ILE A 73 -11.91 6.53 4.76
C ILE A 73 -11.43 5.35 3.92
N PRO A 74 -12.35 4.62 3.25
CA PRO A 74 -12.01 3.45 2.44
C PRO A 74 -11.37 3.83 1.11
N SER A 75 -11.73 4.98 0.54
CA SER A 75 -11.15 5.46 -0.73
C SER A 75 -9.68 5.83 -0.56
N LEU A 76 -8.80 5.11 -1.27
CA LEU A 76 -7.36 5.30 -1.21
C LEU A 76 -6.96 6.73 -1.56
N TRP A 77 -7.44 7.26 -2.68
CA TRP A 77 -7.03 8.58 -3.19
C TRP A 77 -7.55 9.73 -2.34
N ILE A 78 -8.79 9.64 -1.86
CA ILE A 78 -9.36 10.64 -0.95
C ILE A 78 -8.57 10.64 0.36
N ARG A 79 -8.25 9.45 0.90
CA ARG A 79 -7.44 9.33 2.11
C ARG A 79 -6.06 9.91 1.92
N THR A 80 -5.37 9.58 0.82
CA THR A 80 -4.04 10.14 0.50
C THR A 80 -4.06 11.66 0.43
N LEU A 81 -5.02 12.24 -0.28
CA LEU A 81 -5.16 13.69 -0.40
C LEU A 81 -5.42 14.34 0.97
N LEU A 82 -6.32 13.76 1.75
CA LEU A 82 -6.71 14.30 3.04
C LEU A 82 -5.57 14.20 4.06
N VAL A 83 -4.84 13.07 4.10
CA VAL A 83 -3.63 12.91 4.90
C VAL A 83 -2.60 13.95 4.50
N ALA A 84 -2.31 14.12 3.20
CA ALA A 84 -1.36 15.12 2.74
C ALA A 84 -1.76 16.52 3.23
N VAL A 85 -3.00 16.96 3.00
CA VAL A 85 -3.46 18.31 3.40
C VAL A 85 -3.45 18.51 4.91
N LEU A 86 -3.97 17.57 5.70
CA LEU A 86 -4.06 17.73 7.16
C LEU A 86 -2.69 17.62 7.86
N VAL A 87 -1.80 16.79 7.33
CA VAL A 87 -0.49 16.52 7.95
C VAL A 87 0.56 17.52 7.49
N THR A 88 0.36 18.19 6.34
CA THR A 88 1.26 19.25 5.84
C THR A 88 1.66 20.24 6.92
N PRO A 89 0.76 20.90 7.69
CA PRO A 89 1.19 21.86 8.71
C PRO A 89 2.09 21.25 9.79
N VAL A 90 1.83 20.00 10.20
CA VAL A 90 2.65 19.29 11.20
C VAL A 90 4.04 18.98 10.64
N VAL A 91 4.11 18.52 9.39
CA VAL A 91 5.38 18.23 8.71
C VAL A 91 6.14 19.52 8.42
N THR A 92 5.47 20.61 8.08
CA THR A 92 6.08 21.93 7.90
C THR A 92 6.71 22.42 9.21
N VAL A 93 6.05 22.23 10.35
CA VAL A 93 6.66 22.53 11.66
C VAL A 93 7.92 21.71 11.90
N HIS A 94 7.90 20.40 11.56
CA HIS A 94 9.08 19.53 11.66
C HIS A 94 10.24 20.01 10.78
N VAL A 95 9.97 20.33 9.51
CA VAL A 95 10.98 20.83 8.57
C VAL A 95 11.52 22.18 9.03
N PHE A 96 10.65 23.10 9.43
CA PHE A 96 11.02 24.43 9.92
C PHE A 96 11.95 24.36 11.15
N TRP A 97 11.64 23.48 12.11
CA TRP A 97 12.53 23.25 13.27
C TRP A 97 13.85 22.60 12.87
N THR A 98 13.83 21.66 11.93
CA THR A 98 15.04 21.00 11.42
C THR A 98 15.96 22.01 10.73
N GLU A 99 15.41 22.87 9.87
CA GLU A 99 16.12 23.94 9.19
C GLU A 99 16.74 24.92 10.21
N ARG A 100 15.98 25.33 11.22
CA ARG A 100 16.47 26.21 12.28
C ARG A 100 17.61 25.60 13.09
N LEU A 101 17.51 24.31 13.44
CA LEU A 101 18.54 23.62 14.23
C LEU A 101 19.84 23.43 13.44
N MET A 102 19.74 23.14 12.14
CA MET A 102 20.90 22.84 11.31
C MET A 102 21.56 24.08 10.71
N PHE A 103 20.77 25.11 10.35
CA PHE A 103 21.26 26.28 9.60
C PHE A 103 21.09 27.61 10.34
N GLY A 104 20.47 27.62 11.53
CA GLY A 104 20.36 28.82 12.37
C GLY A 104 19.44 29.91 11.84
N GLY A 105 18.49 29.56 10.95
CA GLY A 105 17.60 30.50 10.28
C GLY A 105 16.67 31.31 11.21
N HIS A 106 16.21 32.46 10.71
CA HIS A 106 15.29 33.35 11.43
C HIS A 106 13.84 32.86 11.33
N ALA A 107 13.09 33.00 12.41
CA ALA A 107 11.69 32.60 12.46
C ALA A 107 10.78 33.70 11.89
N ASP A 108 10.52 33.64 10.59
CA ASP A 108 9.57 34.52 9.91
C ASP A 108 8.32 33.73 9.45
N TRP A 109 7.16 34.36 9.60
CA TRP A 109 5.89 33.85 9.09
C TRP A 109 5.87 33.72 7.57
N ALA A 110 6.58 34.60 6.85
CA ALA A 110 6.70 34.50 5.40
C ALA A 110 7.41 33.21 4.97
N VAL A 111 8.51 32.86 5.67
CA VAL A 111 9.27 31.63 5.45
C VAL A 111 8.40 30.41 5.75
N PHE A 112 7.69 30.40 6.89
CA PHE A 112 6.79 29.30 7.24
C PHE A 112 5.71 29.05 6.16
N ARG A 113 5.07 30.10 5.64
CA ARG A 113 4.07 29.97 4.56
C ARG A 113 4.70 29.43 3.27
N HIS A 114 5.91 29.85 2.94
CA HIS A 114 6.61 29.34 1.77
C HIS A 114 6.93 27.85 1.91
N LEU A 115 7.45 27.43 3.08
CA LEU A 115 7.67 26.01 3.37
C LEU A 115 6.35 25.22 3.34
N LEU A 116 5.24 25.76 3.84
CA LEU A 116 3.94 25.09 3.80
C LEU A 116 3.53 24.75 2.36
N LEU A 117 3.73 25.69 1.43
CA LEU A 117 3.43 25.51 0.01
C LEU A 117 4.39 24.53 -0.68
N GLN A 118 5.65 24.47 -0.27
CA GLN A 118 6.64 23.52 -0.81
C GLN A 118 6.46 22.10 -0.26
N VAL A 119 6.16 21.96 1.03
CA VAL A 119 6.01 20.67 1.71
C VAL A 119 4.77 19.93 1.23
N CYS A 120 3.67 20.65 0.95
CA CYS A 120 2.42 20.06 0.50
C CYS A 120 2.56 19.14 -0.74
N PRO A 121 3.10 19.59 -1.90
CA PRO A 121 3.25 18.74 -3.07
C PRO A 121 4.24 17.60 -2.85
N ILE A 122 5.31 17.81 -2.08
CA ILE A 122 6.30 16.76 -1.77
C ILE A 122 5.63 15.66 -0.93
N LEU A 123 4.93 16.04 0.15
CA LEU A 123 4.23 15.12 1.01
C LEU A 123 3.15 14.36 0.24
N LEU A 124 2.39 15.05 -0.60
CA LEU A 124 1.39 14.42 -1.47
C LEU A 124 2.04 13.38 -2.41
N ALA A 125 3.17 13.72 -3.04
CA ALA A 125 3.89 12.81 -3.91
C ALA A 125 4.40 11.58 -3.17
N VAL A 126 5.03 11.76 -2.00
CA VAL A 126 5.50 10.66 -1.14
C VAL A 126 4.34 9.75 -0.73
N MET A 127 3.23 10.33 -0.27
CA MET A 127 2.06 9.57 0.14
C MET A 127 1.38 8.87 -1.04
N ALA A 128 1.39 9.46 -2.23
CA ALA A 128 0.91 8.84 -3.46
C ALA A 128 1.77 7.65 -3.88
N VAL A 129 3.11 7.79 -3.88
CA VAL A 129 4.02 6.66 -4.15
C VAL A 129 3.78 5.53 -3.16
N ARG A 130 3.68 5.85 -1.87
CA ARG A 130 3.36 4.85 -0.84
C ARG A 130 2.00 4.20 -1.09
N ALA A 131 0.97 4.98 -1.42
CA ALA A 131 -0.36 4.47 -1.72
C ALA A 131 -0.34 3.52 -2.93
N LEU A 132 0.49 3.79 -3.95
CA LEU A 132 0.68 2.93 -5.11
C LEU A 132 1.41 1.63 -4.75
N VAL A 133 2.47 1.68 -3.94
CA VAL A 133 3.20 0.49 -3.48
C VAL A 133 2.27 -0.46 -2.72
N TRP A 134 1.38 0.08 -1.89
CA TRP A 134 0.44 -0.70 -1.09
C TRP A 134 -0.94 -0.87 -1.74
N ARG A 135 -1.11 -0.42 -2.99
CA ARG A 135 -2.37 -0.57 -3.71
C ARG A 135 -2.62 -2.04 -3.96
N GLN A 136 -3.63 -2.58 -3.30
CA GLN A 136 -4.12 -3.92 -3.61
C GLN A 136 -4.82 -3.85 -4.96
N LEU A 137 -4.17 -4.38 -6.00
CA LEU A 137 -4.87 -4.68 -7.24
C LEU A 137 -5.95 -5.73 -6.92
N PRO A 138 -7.17 -5.60 -7.47
CA PRO A 138 -8.18 -6.65 -7.31
C PRO A 138 -7.54 -7.96 -7.75
N ALA A 139 -7.58 -8.96 -6.86
CA ALA A 139 -6.99 -10.26 -7.13
C ALA A 139 -7.58 -10.77 -8.45
N ARG A 140 -6.71 -11.03 -9.43
CA ARG A 140 -7.12 -11.71 -10.65
C ARG A 140 -7.61 -13.09 -10.21
N ILE A 141 -8.92 -13.30 -10.27
CA ILE A 141 -9.52 -14.60 -9.98
C ILE A 141 -9.14 -15.50 -11.15
N GLU A 142 -8.03 -16.23 -11.00
CA GLU A 142 -7.67 -17.29 -11.93
C GLU A 142 -8.44 -18.53 -11.52
N THR A 143 -9.49 -18.85 -12.29
CA THR A 143 -10.25 -20.09 -12.13
C THR A 143 -9.33 -21.26 -12.47
N ARG A 144 -8.65 -21.80 -11.45
CA ARG A 144 -7.81 -22.99 -11.62
C ARG A 144 -8.71 -24.21 -11.63
N THR A 145 -8.88 -24.83 -12.79
CA THR A 145 -9.55 -26.13 -12.90
C THR A 145 -8.70 -27.18 -12.20
N LEU A 146 -9.16 -27.67 -11.05
CA LEU A 146 -8.56 -28.81 -10.36
C LEU A 146 -9.17 -30.09 -10.91
N VAL A 147 -8.37 -30.89 -11.62
CA VAL A 147 -8.76 -32.23 -12.07
C VAL A 147 -8.53 -33.20 -10.91
N VAL A 148 -9.57 -33.40 -10.10
CA VAL A 148 -9.59 -34.38 -9.01
C VAL A 148 -10.67 -35.42 -9.33
N PRO A 149 -10.46 -36.72 -9.03
CA PRO A 149 -11.51 -37.72 -9.17
C PRO A 149 -12.78 -37.26 -8.44
N PRO A 150 -13.97 -37.37 -9.06
CA PRO A 150 -15.21 -36.99 -8.40
C PRO A 150 -15.39 -37.81 -7.12
N LEU A 151 -15.85 -37.15 -6.06
CA LEU A 151 -16.23 -37.84 -4.83
C LEU A 151 -17.33 -38.87 -5.17
N PRO A 152 -17.19 -40.15 -4.79
CA PRO A 152 -18.14 -41.21 -5.16
C PRO A 152 -19.59 -40.89 -4.78
N GLU A 153 -19.78 -40.19 -3.66
CA GLU A 153 -21.07 -39.75 -3.16
C GLU A 153 -21.73 -38.69 -4.06
N ALA A 154 -20.93 -37.74 -4.54
CA ALA A 154 -21.41 -36.68 -5.42
C ALA A 154 -21.84 -37.23 -6.79
N GLU A 155 -21.09 -38.20 -7.32
CA GLU A 155 -21.46 -38.87 -8.56
C GLU A 155 -22.74 -39.71 -8.40
N ALA A 156 -22.88 -40.45 -7.29
CA ALA A 156 -24.08 -41.23 -7.01
C ALA A 156 -25.33 -40.34 -6.90
N ALA A 157 -25.23 -39.21 -6.19
CA ALA A 157 -26.32 -38.23 -6.09
C ALA A 157 -26.69 -37.61 -7.46
N PHE A 158 -25.70 -37.34 -8.31
CA PHE A 158 -25.93 -36.83 -9.66
C PHE A 158 -26.65 -37.86 -10.55
N ARG A 159 -26.21 -39.13 -10.54
CA ARG A 159 -26.83 -40.21 -11.33
C ARG A 159 -28.30 -40.44 -10.98
N GLN A 160 -28.71 -40.21 -9.74
CA GLN A 160 -30.12 -40.31 -9.33
C GLN A 160 -31.02 -39.30 -10.05
N ARG A 161 -30.49 -38.13 -10.41
CA ARG A 161 -31.23 -37.06 -11.12
C ARG A 161 -31.31 -37.28 -12.63
N LEU A 162 -30.56 -38.23 -13.17
CA LEU A 162 -30.62 -38.61 -14.58
C LEU A 162 -31.80 -39.53 -14.87
N SER A 163 -32.24 -39.54 -16.14
CA SER A 163 -33.26 -40.47 -16.61
C SER A 163 -32.84 -41.92 -16.43
N ALA A 164 -33.80 -42.83 -16.28
CA ALA A 164 -33.55 -44.25 -15.99
C ALA A 164 -32.53 -44.89 -16.96
N LYS A 165 -32.57 -44.52 -18.25
CA LYS A 165 -31.63 -45.00 -19.28
C LYS A 165 -30.19 -44.48 -19.09
N ARG A 166 -30.02 -43.26 -18.58
CA ARG A 166 -28.69 -42.62 -18.42
C ARG A 166 -28.07 -42.85 -17.04
N ARG A 167 -28.88 -43.29 -16.06
CA ARG A 167 -28.43 -43.57 -14.69
C ARG A 167 -27.41 -44.73 -14.61
N SER A 168 -27.55 -45.74 -15.46
CA SER A 168 -26.66 -46.90 -15.56
C SER A 168 -25.59 -46.78 -16.64
N ALA A 169 -25.62 -45.71 -17.44
CA ALA A 169 -24.67 -45.50 -18.53
C ALA A 169 -23.30 -45.02 -18.00
N ARG A 170 -22.23 -45.30 -18.75
CA ARG A 170 -20.87 -44.90 -18.36
C ARG A 170 -20.69 -43.40 -18.60
N LEU A 171 -20.66 -42.60 -17.54
CA LEU A 171 -20.38 -41.16 -17.66
C LEU A 171 -18.95 -40.93 -18.17
N ILE A 172 -18.80 -40.22 -19.30
CA ILE A 172 -17.53 -39.87 -19.92
C ILE A 172 -17.15 -38.43 -19.57
N ALA A 173 -18.11 -37.50 -19.70
CA ALA A 173 -17.91 -36.08 -19.42
C ALA A 173 -19.23 -35.36 -19.10
N ILE A 174 -19.14 -34.25 -18.38
CA ILE A 174 -20.24 -33.33 -18.12
C ILE A 174 -19.78 -31.93 -18.53
N GLU A 175 -20.55 -31.27 -19.40
CA GLU A 175 -20.31 -29.90 -19.83
C GLU A 175 -21.44 -29.00 -19.28
N ALA A 176 -21.06 -27.90 -18.64
CA ALA A 176 -22.00 -26.93 -18.11
C ALA A 176 -22.16 -25.77 -19.09
N HIS A 177 -23.39 -25.59 -19.58
CA HIS A 177 -23.82 -24.38 -20.28
C HIS A 177 -24.66 -23.52 -19.33
N ASP A 178 -24.86 -22.24 -19.68
CA ASP A 178 -25.48 -21.25 -18.80
C ASP A 178 -26.82 -21.69 -18.18
N HIS A 179 -27.59 -22.55 -18.87
CA HIS A 179 -28.93 -22.95 -18.45
C HIS A 179 -29.19 -24.47 -18.47
N TYR A 180 -28.21 -25.27 -18.88
CA TYR A 180 -28.35 -26.74 -18.93
C TYR A 180 -27.01 -27.44 -18.80
N LEU A 181 -27.05 -28.70 -18.39
CA LEU A 181 -25.89 -29.59 -18.35
C LEU A 181 -25.98 -30.58 -19.50
N ARG A 182 -24.93 -30.67 -20.31
CA ARG A 182 -24.78 -31.70 -21.33
C ARG A 182 -24.01 -32.87 -20.72
N VAL A 183 -24.65 -34.05 -20.71
CA VAL A 183 -24.07 -35.27 -20.16
C VAL A 183 -23.66 -36.18 -21.32
N HIS A 184 -22.39 -36.54 -21.37
CA HIS A 184 -21.83 -37.49 -22.33
C HIS A 184 -21.74 -38.86 -21.66
N THR A 185 -22.53 -39.81 -22.16
CA THR A 185 -22.66 -41.19 -21.67
C THR A 185 -22.32 -42.18 -22.76
#